data_AF-A0A7K3PHI1-F1
#
_entry.id   AF-A0A7K3PHI1-F1
#
_cell.length_a   1.000
_cell.length_b   1.000
_cell.length_c   1.000
_cell.angle_alpha   90.00
_cell.angle_beta   90.00
_cell.angle_gamma   90.00
#
_symmetry.space_group_name_H-M   'P 1'
#
loop_
_entity.id
_entity.type
_entity.pdbx_description
1 polymer ?
#
loop_
_entity_poly.entity_id
_entity_poly.type
_entity_poly.pdbx_seq_one_letter_code
_entity_poly.pdbx_strand_id
1 'polypeptide(L)'
;WPAVGADAVLPLPRTRLRWTSERLGGRRTVRVHAAGGGGPVVLLLDGDDWLYLHPAMTAFDSAVAGGEMPPVTLVFLPAGDRAAEFGCRPGLWEAVRDEVLPLVAQSGVPADRDRLVVAGQSLGGLSALYAAV
;
A
#
# COMPACT_ATOMS: atom_id res chain seq x y z
N TRP A 1 -18.41 3.58 -5.02
CA TRP A 1 -18.06 2.96 -3.72
C TRP A 1 -19.07 1.85 -3.46
N PRO A 2 -18.67 0.60 -3.20
CA PRO A 2 -19.64 -0.45 -2.90
C PRO A 2 -20.40 -0.11 -1.62
N ALA A 3 -21.70 -0.37 -1.59
CA ALA A 3 -22.50 -0.24 -0.38
C ALA A 3 -22.13 -1.40 0.56
N VAL A 4 -21.49 -1.10 1.68
CA VAL A 4 -21.06 -2.08 2.68
C VAL A 4 -21.99 -1.97 3.89
N GLY A 5 -22.66 -3.07 4.25
CA GLY A 5 -23.53 -3.12 5.43
C GLY A 5 -22.71 -3.09 6.74
N ALA A 6 -23.33 -2.68 7.84
CA ALA A 6 -22.66 -2.55 9.14
C ALA A 6 -22.05 -3.87 9.67
N ASP A 7 -22.62 -5.01 9.29
CA ASP A 7 -22.16 -6.35 9.69
C ASP A 7 -21.19 -6.99 8.68
N ALA A 8 -20.85 -6.29 7.60
CA ALA A 8 -20.01 -6.85 6.56
C ALA A 8 -18.54 -6.91 7.00
N VAL A 9 -18.01 -8.13 7.11
CA VAL A 9 -16.56 -8.35 7.30
C VAL A 9 -15.87 -8.20 5.95
N LEU A 10 -15.15 -7.10 5.78
CA LEU A 10 -14.41 -6.84 4.55
C LEU A 10 -13.24 -7.82 4.40
N PRO A 11 -13.05 -8.42 3.22
CA PRO A 11 -11.90 -9.27 2.97
C PRO A 11 -10.63 -8.42 3.04
N LEU A 12 -9.58 -8.99 3.64
CA LEU A 12 -8.26 -8.37 3.67
C LEU A 12 -7.32 -9.14 2.73
N PRO A 13 -6.28 -8.47 2.19
CA PRO A 13 -5.27 -9.15 1.40
C PRO A 13 -4.66 -10.33 2.15
N ARG A 14 -4.59 -11.48 1.49
CA ARG A 14 -4.03 -12.72 2.04
C ARG A 14 -2.52 -12.63 2.21
N THR A 15 -1.84 -11.98 1.28
CA THR A 15 -0.38 -11.82 1.34
C THR A 15 -0.02 -10.80 2.42
N ARG A 16 0.71 -11.28 3.42
CA ARG A 16 1.21 -10.50 4.56
C ARG A 16 2.72 -10.60 4.59
N LEU A 17 3.39 -9.48 4.43
CA LEU A 17 4.84 -9.37 4.48
C LEU A 17 5.25 -8.81 5.83
N ARG A 18 6.10 -9.55 6.54
CA ARG A 18 6.69 -9.07 7.78
C ARG A 18 7.87 -8.17 7.45
N TRP A 19 7.68 -6.88 7.59
CA TRP A 19 8.72 -5.88 7.40
C TRP A 19 9.30 -5.51 8.76
N THR A 20 10.57 -5.86 8.98
CA THR A 20 11.34 -5.38 10.14
C THR A 20 12.28 -4.32 9.60
N SER A 21 12.06 -3.05 9.92
CA SER A 21 12.85 -1.98 9.34
C SER A 21 14.12 -1.77 10.15
N GLU A 22 15.27 -1.84 9.49
CA GLU A 22 16.54 -1.48 10.12
C GLU A 22 16.66 0.04 10.24
N ARG A 23 16.16 0.77 9.23
CA ARG A 23 16.25 2.23 9.15
C ARG A 23 15.24 2.95 10.05
N LEU A 24 13.98 2.52 10.04
CA LEU A 24 12.92 3.14 10.83
C LEU A 24 12.71 2.47 12.19
N GLY A 25 13.32 1.30 12.39
CA GLY A 25 13.07 0.46 13.55
C GLY A 25 11.66 -0.15 13.54
N GLY A 26 11.51 -1.12 14.44
CA GLY A 26 10.23 -1.79 14.67
C GLY A 26 9.87 -2.82 13.60
N ARG A 27 8.72 -3.46 13.82
CA ARG A 27 8.20 -4.52 12.95
C ARG A 27 6.76 -4.23 12.58
N ARG A 28 6.48 -4.27 11.29
CA ARG A 28 5.19 -3.94 10.68
C ARG A 28 4.73 -5.05 9.74
N THR A 29 3.42 -5.12 9.50
CA THR A 29 2.85 -6.04 8.52
C THR A 29 2.42 -5.24 7.29
N VAL A 30 3.15 -5.38 6.19
CA VAL A 30 2.73 -4.84 4.89
C VAL A 30 1.78 -5.85 4.25
N ARG A 31 0.65 -5.39 3.72
CA ARG A 31 -0.29 -6.25 2.99
C ARG A 31 -0.20 -5.98 1.49
N VAL A 32 -0.30 -7.03 0.69
CA VAL A 32 -0.14 -6.92 -0.77
C VAL A 32 -1.30 -7.63 -1.47
N HIS A 33 -1.86 -6.99 -2.49
CA HIS A 33 -2.97 -7.53 -3.27
C HIS A 33 -2.79 -7.25 -4.77
N ALA A 34 -2.91 -8.28 -5.60
CA ALA A 34 -2.88 -8.16 -7.06
C ALA A 34 -4.32 -8.04 -7.60
N ALA A 35 -4.82 -6.82 -7.72
CA ALA A 35 -6.15 -6.56 -8.28
C ALA A 35 -6.16 -6.88 -9.78
N GLY A 36 -7.08 -7.75 -10.21
CA GLY A 36 -7.20 -8.22 -11.59
C GLY A 36 -5.95 -8.88 -12.18
N GLY A 37 -5.11 -9.49 -11.34
CA GLY A 37 -3.87 -10.16 -11.78
C GLY A 37 -2.60 -9.33 -11.64
N GLY A 38 -2.71 -8.10 -11.10
CA GLY A 38 -1.55 -7.28 -10.77
C GLY A 38 -0.99 -6.50 -11.95
N GLY A 39 0.10 -5.79 -11.70
CA GLY A 39 0.66 -4.80 -12.63
C GLY A 39 1.43 -3.72 -11.88
N PRO A 40 1.39 -2.44 -12.34
CA PRO A 40 2.00 -1.32 -11.64
C PRO A 40 1.70 -1.31 -10.15
N VAL A 41 2.68 -0.97 -9.33
CA VAL A 41 2.53 -0.91 -7.88
C VAL A 41 1.85 0.40 -7.48
N VAL A 42 0.79 0.30 -6.66
CA VAL A 42 0.18 1.42 -5.96
C VAL A 42 0.46 1.26 -4.48
N LEU A 43 1.39 2.08 -3.97
CA LEU A 43 1.76 2.12 -2.56
C LEU A 43 0.82 3.07 -1.81
N LEU A 44 0.01 2.50 -0.94
CA LEU A 44 -0.96 3.20 -0.09
C LEU A 44 -0.35 3.44 1.29
N LEU A 45 -0.03 4.70 1.58
CA LEU A 45 0.36 5.17 2.92
C LEU A 45 -0.86 5.18 3.85
N ASP A 46 -0.63 5.00 5.15
CA ASP A 46 -1.70 4.72 6.12
C ASP A 46 -2.47 3.43 5.75
N GLY A 47 -1.74 2.37 5.37
CA GLY A 47 -2.30 1.15 4.81
C GLY A 47 -3.40 0.48 5.65
N ASP A 48 -3.35 0.60 6.98
CA ASP A 48 -4.39 0.08 7.86
C ASP A 48 -5.73 0.85 7.69
N ASP A 49 -5.69 2.18 7.50
CA ASP A 49 -6.91 2.97 7.27
C ASP A 49 -7.58 2.57 5.95
N TRP A 50 -6.78 2.33 4.91
CA TRP A 50 -7.24 1.81 3.61
C TRP A 50 -7.71 0.35 3.63
N LEU A 51 -7.59 -0.34 4.77
CA LEU A 51 -8.08 -1.71 4.91
C LEU A 51 -9.28 -1.79 5.83
N TYR A 52 -9.30 -1.00 6.90
CA TYR A 52 -10.29 -1.11 7.97
C TYR A 52 -11.31 0.04 7.97
N LEU A 53 -10.94 1.24 7.53
CA LEU A 53 -11.85 2.40 7.46
C LEU A 53 -12.41 2.61 6.06
N HIS A 54 -11.62 2.28 5.05
CA HIS A 54 -11.98 2.38 3.65
C HIS A 54 -11.77 1.02 3.00
N PRO A 55 -12.78 0.33 2.43
CA PRO A 55 -12.62 -0.96 1.74
C PRO A 55 -11.83 -0.86 0.42
N ALA A 56 -10.57 -0.40 0.45
CA ALA A 56 -9.84 -0.08 -0.77
C ALA A 56 -9.59 -1.34 -1.62
N MET A 57 -9.22 -2.47 -1.01
CA MET A 57 -9.07 -3.74 -1.73
C MET A 57 -10.31 -4.05 -2.59
N THR A 58 -11.49 -4.05 -1.98
CA THR A 58 -12.76 -4.32 -2.68
C THR A 58 -13.09 -3.28 -3.73
N ALA A 59 -12.79 -2.00 -3.46
CA ALA A 59 -13.03 -0.92 -4.41
C ALA A 59 -12.16 -1.07 -5.67
N PHE A 60 -10.87 -1.37 -5.51
CA PHE A 60 -9.97 -1.61 -6.65
C PHE A 60 -10.33 -2.89 -7.40
N ASP A 61 -10.68 -3.98 -6.71
CA ASP A 61 -11.14 -5.21 -7.38
C ASP A 61 -12.40 -4.94 -8.22
N SER A 62 -13.34 -4.16 -7.69
CA SER A 62 -14.56 -3.79 -8.42
C SER A 62 -14.25 -2.94 -9.65
N ALA A 63 -13.39 -1.92 -9.51
CA ALA A 63 -13.02 -1.04 -10.60
C ALA A 63 -12.26 -1.78 -11.72
N VAL A 64 -11.37 -2.72 -11.37
CA VAL A 64 -10.66 -3.55 -12.35
C VAL A 64 -11.62 -4.53 -13.03
N ALA A 65 -12.50 -5.19 -12.28
CA ALA A 65 -13.51 -6.10 -12.84
C ALA A 65 -14.52 -5.37 -13.74
N GLY A 66 -14.84 -4.12 -13.42
CA GLY A 66 -15.69 -3.23 -14.22
C GLY A 66 -14.98 -2.62 -15.44
N GLY A 67 -13.67 -2.81 -15.59
CA GLY A 67 -12.88 -2.22 -16.68
C GLY A 67 -12.65 -0.70 -16.54
N GLU A 68 -12.93 -0.13 -15.37
CA GLU A 68 -12.74 1.31 -15.09
C GLU A 68 -11.27 1.67 -14.90
N MET A 69 -10.43 0.69 -14.58
CA MET A 69 -8.99 0.86 -14.45
C MET A 69 -8.22 -0.43 -14.82
N PRO A 70 -6.94 -0.33 -15.21
CA PRO A 70 -6.12 -1.51 -15.48
C PRO A 70 -5.79 -2.29 -14.19
N PRO A 71 -5.40 -3.57 -14.31
CA PRO A 71 -4.83 -4.35 -13.21
C PRO A 71 -3.66 -3.65 -12.52
N VAL A 72 -3.61 -3.74 -11.19
CA VAL A 72 -2.58 -3.09 -10.35
C VAL A 72 -2.23 -3.95 -9.15
N THR A 73 -1.07 -3.68 -8.55
CA THR A 73 -0.63 -4.30 -7.31
C THR A 73 -0.70 -3.31 -6.17
N LEU A 74 -1.62 -3.51 -5.25
CA LEU A 74 -1.78 -2.67 -4.06
C LEU A 74 -0.80 -3.11 -2.99
N VAL A 75 -0.03 -2.15 -2.45
CA VAL A 75 0.85 -2.35 -1.30
C VAL A 75 0.38 -1.43 -0.19
N PHE A 76 -0.19 -2.00 0.87
CA PHE A 76 -0.71 -1.28 2.03
C PHE A 76 0.39 -1.14 3.07
N LEU A 77 0.96 0.06 3.17
CA LEU A 77 2.08 0.37 4.06
C LEU A 77 1.57 0.97 5.38
N PRO A 78 1.63 0.24 6.51
CA PRO A 78 1.24 0.80 7.80
C PRO A 78 2.26 1.85 8.28
N ALA A 79 1.76 2.93 8.86
CA ALA A 79 2.59 3.94 9.49
C ALA A 79 3.12 3.45 10.85
N GLY A 80 4.37 3.81 11.18
CA GLY A 80 4.92 3.66 12.53
C GLY A 80 4.69 4.94 13.32
N ASP A 81 5.76 5.73 13.50
CA ASP A 81 5.63 7.12 13.94
C ASP A 81 5.22 7.98 12.74
N ARG A 82 3.90 8.06 12.51
CA ARG A 82 3.30 8.73 11.36
C ARG A 82 3.81 10.17 11.17
N ALA A 83 3.98 10.93 12.26
CA ALA A 83 4.44 12.30 12.18
C ALA A 83 5.92 12.39 11.79
N ALA A 84 6.76 11.52 12.36
CA ALA A 84 8.18 11.49 12.04
C ALA A 84 8.47 10.94 10.63
N GLU A 85 7.73 9.91 10.21
CA GLU A 85 7.92 9.20 8.95
C GLU A 85 7.39 9.99 7.75
N PHE A 86 6.23 10.64 7.86
CA PHE A 86 5.61 11.36 6.74
C PHE A 86 6.03 12.83 6.63
N GLY A 87 6.84 13.33 7.56
CA GLY A 87 7.32 14.71 7.61
C GLY A 87 8.40 15.09 6.59
N CYS A 88 8.29 14.64 5.34
CA CYS A 88 9.20 14.96 4.22
C CYS A 88 10.69 14.67 4.51
N ARG A 89 10.97 13.49 5.06
CA ARG A 89 12.34 13.01 5.31
C ARG A 89 12.66 11.83 4.40
N PRO A 90 13.93 11.63 4.02
CA PRO A 90 14.31 10.53 3.13
C PRO A 90 14.13 9.15 3.75
N GLY A 91 14.18 9.05 5.09
CA GLY A 91 14.24 7.76 5.79
C GLY A 91 13.13 6.78 5.45
N LEU A 92 11.89 7.24 5.28
CA LEU A 92 10.78 6.39 4.84
C LEU A 92 11.00 5.87 3.42
N TRP A 93 11.39 6.74 2.50
CA TRP A 93 11.52 6.41 1.08
C TRP A 93 12.73 5.53 0.79
N GLU A 94 13.82 5.73 1.53
CA GLU A 94 14.95 4.81 1.56
C GLU A 94 14.51 3.43 2.03
N ALA A 95 13.75 3.35 3.14
CA ALA A 95 13.27 2.07 3.63
C ALA A 95 12.24 1.41 2.68
N VAL A 96 11.40 2.19 2.01
CA VAL A 96 10.49 1.69 0.97
C VAL A 96 11.28 1.07 -0.19
N ARG A 97 12.27 1.79 -0.70
CA ARG A 97 13.10 1.34 -1.83
C ARG A 97 13.96 0.13 -1.48
N ASP A 98 14.63 0.18 -0.34
CA ASP A 98 15.70 -0.76 0.01
C ASP A 98 15.19 -1.96 0.81
N GLU A 99 14.02 -1.85 1.44
CA GLU A 99 13.46 -2.91 2.31
C GLU A 99 12.08 -3.38 1.81
N VAL A 100 11.12 -2.48 1.56
CA VAL A 100 9.74 -2.86 1.23
C VAL A 100 9.59 -3.41 -0.19
N LEU A 101 10.09 -2.72 -1.21
CA LEU A 101 9.97 -3.19 -2.60
C LEU A 101 10.67 -4.54 -2.85
N PRO A 102 11.85 -4.82 -2.25
CA PRO A 102 12.45 -6.16 -2.28
C PRO A 102 11.59 -7.22 -1.59
N LEU A 103 10.93 -6.89 -0.47
CA LEU A 103 10.00 -7.82 0.19
C LEU A 103 8.78 -8.12 -0.70
N VAL A 104 8.25 -7.12 -1.40
CA VAL A 104 7.16 -7.32 -2.37
C VAL A 104 7.61 -8.24 -3.50
N ALA A 105 8.82 -8.05 -4.04
CA ALA A 105 9.37 -8.91 -5.09
C ALA A 105 9.50 -10.38 -4.66
N GLN A 106 9.89 -10.62 -3.40
CA GLN A 106 10.04 -11.96 -2.83
C GLN A 106 8.70 -12.62 -2.48
N SER A 107 7.59 -11.88 -2.48
CA SER A 107 6.28 -12.39 -2.07
C SER A 107 5.63 -13.35 -3.08
N GLY A 108 6.11 -13.36 -4.33
CA GLY A 108 5.49 -14.10 -5.43
C GLY A 108 4.19 -13.47 -5.97
N VAL A 109 3.74 -12.34 -5.40
CA VAL A 109 2.62 -11.58 -5.95
C VAL A 109 3.10 -10.84 -7.21
N PRO A 110 2.41 -10.96 -8.36
CA PRO A 110 2.75 -10.21 -9.56
C PRO A 110 2.77 -8.71 -9.29
N ALA A 111 3.90 -8.05 -9.55
CA ALA A 111 4.11 -6.63 -9.27
C ALA A 111 5.14 -6.01 -10.23
N ASP A 112 4.73 -5.01 -11.01
CA ASP A 112 5.63 -4.16 -11.79
C ASP A 112 6.11 -3.01 -10.90
N ARG A 113 7.29 -3.18 -10.31
CA ARG A 113 7.88 -2.24 -9.35
C ARG A 113 8.57 -1.05 -10.04
N ASP A 114 8.78 -1.13 -11.36
CA ASP A 114 9.36 -0.03 -12.13
C ASP A 114 8.29 1.04 -12.45
N ARG A 115 7.01 0.69 -12.27
CA ARG A 115 5.87 1.60 -12.37
C ARG A 115 5.20 1.74 -11.00
N LEU A 116 5.72 2.67 -10.21
CA LEU A 116 5.26 2.94 -8.85
C LEU A 116 4.41 4.22 -8.79
N VAL A 117 3.21 4.09 -8.24
CA VAL A 117 2.35 5.20 -7.80
C VAL A 117 2.34 5.21 -6.29
N VAL A 118 2.49 6.38 -5.69
CA VAL A 118 2.38 6.57 -4.25
C VAL A 118 1.14 7.41 -3.95
N ALA A 119 0.31 6.96 -3.02
CA ALA A 119 -0.90 7.67 -2.60
C ALA A 119 -1.04 7.68 -1.08
N GLY A 120 -1.57 8.77 -0.56
CA GLY A 120 -1.83 8.96 0.87
C GLY A 120 -2.78 10.13 1.11
N GLN A 121 -3.28 10.23 2.33
CA GLN A 121 -4.23 11.29 2.73
C GLN A 121 -3.55 12.27 3.68
N SER A 122 -3.87 13.56 3.58
CA SER A 122 -3.32 14.61 4.45
C SER A 122 -1.78 14.55 4.48
N LEU A 123 -1.16 14.31 5.65
CA LEU A 123 0.29 14.16 5.79
C LEU A 123 0.87 13.05 4.90
N GLY A 124 0.13 11.95 4.67
CA GLY A 124 0.51 10.93 3.71
C GLY A 124 0.54 11.47 2.28
N GLY A 125 -0.40 12.35 1.91
CA GLY A 125 -0.41 13.01 0.60
C GLY A 125 0.80 13.95 0.41
N LEU A 126 1.19 14.68 1.46
CA LEU A 126 2.41 15.48 1.46
C LEU A 126 3.66 14.59 1.28
N SER A 127 3.73 13.48 2.01
CA SER A 127 4.83 12.52 1.89
C SER A 127 4.90 11.89 0.49
N ALA A 128 3.75 11.56 -0.10
CA ALA A 128 3.67 11.03 -1.47
C ALA A 128 4.19 12.02 -2.51
N LEU A 129 3.88 13.32 -2.36
CA LEU A 129 4.45 14.36 -3.22
C LEU A 129 5.98 14.46 -3.05
N TYR A 130 6.48 14.39 -1.81
CA TYR A 130 7.91 14.37 -1.53
C TYR A 130 8.63 13.16 -2.16
N ALA A 131 7.97 12.02 -2.30
CA ALA A 131 8.53 10.83 -2.93
C ALA A 131 8.79 10.98 -4.44
N ALA A 132 8.12 11.94 -5.09
CA ALA A 132 8.16 12.13 -6.53
C ALA A 132 9.26 13.11 -7.00
N VAL A 133 10.02 13.69 -6.05
CA VAL A 133 11.06 14.70 -6.29
C VAL A 133 12.45 14.08 -6.13
#